data_AF-A0A9N8DGD8-F1
#
_entry.id   AF-A0A9N8DGD8-F1
#
_cell.length_a   1.000
_cell.length_b   1.000
_cell.length_c   1.000
_cell.angle_alpha   90.00
_cell.angle_beta   90.00
_cell.angle_gamma   90.00
#
_symmetry.space_group_name_H-M   'P 1'
#
loop_
_entity.id
_entity.type
_entity.pdbx_description
1 polymer ?
#
loop_
_entity_poly.entity_id
_entity_poly.type
_entity_poly.pdbx_seq_one_letter_code
_entity_poly.pdbx_strand_id
1 'polypeptide(L)'
;MMGWFTIKNDLLSMESFASSGVAVVLVLSIPFMTDNVAFNSISLANFGLSLLLSPIIFSDSFQITEPNWWFLPIFLVVLDAILYWVHRFCHRVKAHWQIHHKPAKNALQCLELDTLEFFVWFSPVVVVGRILPIPRTGAIVFHLLFFSLQLAIHCGKDIQWPIFISPADHAIHHSRHHYNYANIFKMTDKIFGTYYYPQVVPNR
;
A
#
# COMPACT_ATOMS: atom_id res chain seq x y z
N MET A 1 3.94 43.43 3.31
CA MET A 1 2.53 42.97 3.23
C MET A 1 2.29 41.85 2.22
N MET A 2 3.27 41.41 1.41
CA MET A 2 3.10 40.37 0.38
C MET A 2 3.13 38.92 0.89
N GLY A 3 3.76 38.62 2.03
CA GLY A 3 3.92 37.22 2.50
C GLY A 3 2.65 36.53 3.00
N TRP A 4 1.67 37.28 3.51
CA TRP A 4 0.43 36.71 4.08
C TRP A 4 -0.58 36.30 3.00
N PHE A 5 -0.57 36.96 1.84
CA PHE A 5 -1.50 36.66 0.75
C PHE A 5 -1.11 35.38 0.00
N THR A 6 0.19 35.13 -0.19
CA THR A 6 0.71 33.91 -0.82
C THR A 6 0.40 32.68 0.01
N ILE A 7 0.69 32.72 1.32
CA ILE A 7 0.41 31.62 2.26
C ILE A 7 -1.08 31.24 2.28
N LYS A 8 -1.98 32.23 2.21
CA LYS A 8 -3.43 32.00 2.22
C LYS A 8 -3.93 31.35 0.93
N ASN A 9 -3.36 31.74 -0.21
CA ASN A 9 -3.69 31.14 -1.50
C ASN A 9 -3.12 29.73 -1.63
N ASP A 10 -1.93 29.48 -1.11
CA ASP A 10 -1.34 28.13 -1.04
C ASP A 10 -2.19 27.23 -0.14
N LEU A 11 -2.63 27.71 1.03
CA LEU A 11 -3.54 26.98 1.92
C LEU A 11 -4.90 26.67 1.28
N LEU A 12 -5.51 27.64 0.59
CA LEU A 12 -6.80 27.44 -0.10
C LEU A 12 -6.68 26.48 -1.30
N SER A 13 -5.56 26.52 -2.03
CA SER A 13 -5.28 25.56 -3.10
C SER A 13 -5.01 24.16 -2.55
N MET A 14 -4.31 24.04 -1.42
CA MET A 14 -4.08 22.78 -0.73
C MET A 14 -5.36 22.21 -0.12
N GLU A 15 -6.27 23.01 0.43
CA GLU A 15 -7.56 22.54 0.96
C GLU A 15 -8.53 22.09 -0.15
N SER A 16 -8.60 22.84 -1.25
CA SER A 16 -9.37 22.49 -2.45
C SER A 16 -8.83 21.24 -3.17
N PHE A 17 -7.50 21.04 -3.16
CA PHE A 17 -6.87 19.91 -3.84
C PHE A 17 -6.72 18.68 -2.94
N ALA A 18 -6.55 18.87 -1.63
CA ALA A 18 -6.66 17.80 -0.64
C ALA A 18 -8.09 17.26 -0.58
N SER A 19 -9.11 18.11 -0.67
CA SER A 19 -10.50 17.64 -0.72
C SER A 19 -10.81 16.83 -1.99
N SER A 20 -10.24 17.18 -3.15
CA SER A 20 -10.41 16.40 -4.39
C SER A 20 -9.56 15.14 -4.43
N GLY A 21 -8.30 15.18 -3.97
CA GLY A 21 -7.45 14.01 -3.83
C GLY A 21 -7.99 13.01 -2.80
N VAL A 22 -8.42 13.49 -1.63
CA VAL A 22 -9.05 12.67 -0.60
C VAL A 22 -10.39 12.11 -1.08
N ALA A 23 -11.22 12.89 -1.79
CA ALA A 23 -12.46 12.39 -2.37
C ALA A 23 -12.21 11.28 -3.41
N VAL A 24 -11.23 11.45 -4.30
CA VAL A 24 -10.83 10.40 -5.26
C VAL A 24 -10.33 9.17 -4.54
N VAL A 25 -9.58 9.31 -3.44
CA VAL A 25 -9.09 8.14 -2.68
C VAL A 25 -10.20 7.45 -1.91
N LEU A 26 -11.10 8.19 -1.28
CA LEU A 26 -12.29 7.61 -0.66
C LEU A 26 -13.03 6.80 -1.72
N VAL A 27 -13.27 7.36 -2.91
CA VAL A 27 -13.91 6.67 -4.03
C VAL A 27 -13.14 5.43 -4.51
N LEU A 28 -11.81 5.50 -4.65
CA LEU A 28 -10.99 4.35 -5.05
C LEU A 28 -10.87 3.29 -3.95
N SER A 29 -11.10 3.66 -2.69
CA SER A 29 -11.14 2.74 -1.56
C SER A 29 -12.52 2.08 -1.38
N ILE A 30 -13.61 2.67 -1.90
CA ILE A 30 -14.98 2.12 -1.83
C ILE A 30 -15.07 0.66 -2.30
N PRO A 31 -14.45 0.24 -3.42
CA PRO A 31 -14.48 -1.17 -3.83
C PRO A 31 -13.88 -2.12 -2.79
N PHE A 32 -12.99 -1.62 -1.95
CA PHE A 32 -12.37 -2.37 -0.86
C PHE A 32 -13.16 -2.25 0.46
N MET A 33 -13.90 -1.16 0.69
CA MET A 33 -14.81 -0.98 1.84
C MET A 33 -15.83 -2.12 1.94
N THR A 34 -16.11 -2.57 3.16
CA THR A 34 -17.01 -3.70 3.43
C THR A 34 -18.17 -3.27 4.32
N ASP A 35 -19.21 -4.09 4.41
CA ASP A 35 -20.31 -3.90 5.38
C ASP A 35 -19.84 -4.03 6.83
N ASN A 36 -18.58 -4.41 7.05
CA ASN A 36 -17.98 -4.56 8.36
C ASN A 36 -17.51 -3.20 8.89
N VAL A 37 -18.21 -2.69 9.91
CA VAL A 37 -17.88 -1.42 10.58
C VAL A 37 -16.45 -1.39 11.13
N ALA A 38 -15.91 -2.52 11.59
CA ALA A 38 -14.52 -2.60 12.04
C ALA A 38 -13.53 -2.36 10.90
N PHE A 39 -13.78 -2.93 9.71
CA PHE A 39 -12.96 -2.72 8.51
C PHE A 39 -12.89 -1.24 8.12
N ASN A 40 -14.05 -0.57 8.11
CA ASN A 40 -14.13 0.85 7.75
C ASN A 40 -13.46 1.74 8.80
N SER A 41 -13.59 1.38 10.08
CA SER A 41 -12.96 2.10 11.20
C SER A 41 -11.43 2.00 11.16
N ILE A 42 -10.89 0.82 10.82
CA ILE A 42 -9.45 0.59 10.67
C ILE A 42 -8.91 1.35 9.45
N SER A 43 -9.62 1.30 8.32
CA SER A 43 -9.23 2.04 7.12
C SER A 43 -9.15 3.55 7.40
N LEU A 44 -10.07 4.08 8.21
CA LEU A 44 -10.06 5.48 8.65
C LEU A 44 -8.92 5.78 9.64
N ALA A 45 -8.62 4.88 10.58
CA ALA A 45 -7.47 5.04 11.48
C ALA A 45 -6.13 5.06 10.72
N ASN A 46 -5.98 4.21 9.71
CA ASN A 46 -4.80 4.19 8.84
C ASN A 46 -4.72 5.41 7.94
N PHE A 47 -5.85 5.98 7.52
CA PHE A 47 -5.88 7.30 6.88
C PHE A 47 -5.26 8.37 7.79
N GLY A 48 -5.64 8.40 9.08
CA GLY A 48 -5.03 9.28 10.08
C GLY A 48 -3.52 9.05 10.22
N LEU A 49 -3.08 7.80 10.31
CA LEU A 49 -1.65 7.45 10.37
C LEU A 49 -0.89 7.87 9.11
N SER A 50 -1.48 7.71 7.93
CA SER A 50 -0.91 8.12 6.64
C SER A 50 -0.66 9.62 6.61
N LEU A 51 -1.61 10.42 7.11
CA LEU A 51 -1.46 11.87 7.22
C LEU A 51 -0.32 12.23 8.16
N LEU A 52 -0.21 11.56 9.31
CA LEU A 52 0.86 11.78 10.30
C LEU A 52 2.25 11.43 9.76
N LEU A 53 2.38 10.34 8.99
CA LEU A 53 3.65 9.90 8.42
C LEU A 53 4.03 10.68 7.15
N SER A 54 3.06 11.25 6.44
CA SER A 54 3.29 11.93 5.16
C SER A 54 4.40 13.00 5.17
N PRO A 55 4.63 13.80 6.22
CA PRO A 55 5.72 14.78 6.24
C PRO A 55 7.10 14.14 6.38
N ILE A 56 7.20 12.96 6.98
CA ILE A 56 8.47 12.21 7.12
C ILE A 56 8.89 11.60 5.79
N ILE A 57 7.90 11.09 5.06
CA ILE A 57 8.09 10.42 3.77
C ILE A 57 8.31 11.47 2.65
N PHE A 58 7.57 12.59 2.67
CA PHE A 58 7.52 13.62 1.62
C PHE A 58 7.88 15.02 2.15
N SER A 59 8.90 15.13 3.00
CA SER A 59 9.37 16.45 3.44
C SER A 59 9.75 17.30 2.23
N ASP A 60 9.15 18.48 2.11
CA ASP A 60 9.30 19.38 0.96
C ASP A 60 10.76 19.82 0.75
N SER A 61 11.56 19.78 1.81
CA SER A 61 13.00 20.06 1.80
C SER A 61 13.86 19.05 1.03
N PHE A 62 13.31 17.90 0.64
CA PHE A 62 14.03 16.83 -0.05
C PHE A 62 13.48 16.48 -1.44
N GLN A 63 12.36 17.08 -1.88
CA GLN A 63 11.85 16.83 -3.23
C GLN A 63 12.67 17.65 -4.24
N ILE A 64 13.36 16.96 -5.14
CA ILE A 64 14.32 17.56 -6.09
C ILE A 64 13.59 18.31 -7.23
N THR A 65 12.27 18.16 -7.39
CA THR A 65 11.51 18.72 -8.51
C THR A 65 10.05 19.00 -8.15
N GLU A 66 9.37 19.76 -9.04
CA GLU A 66 7.93 20.05 -8.95
C GLU A 66 7.07 18.76 -8.89
N PRO A 67 6.02 18.72 -8.05
CA PRO A 67 5.15 17.56 -7.92
C PRO A 67 4.45 17.21 -9.24
N ASN A 68 4.45 15.93 -9.62
CA ASN A 68 3.82 15.49 -10.87
C ASN A 68 3.09 14.14 -10.71
N TRP A 69 1.77 14.18 -10.93
CA TRP A 69 0.88 13.02 -10.81
C TRP A 69 1.16 11.88 -11.80
N TRP A 70 1.83 12.15 -12.93
CA TRP A 70 2.24 11.12 -13.88
C TRP A 70 3.24 10.14 -13.29
N PHE A 71 3.93 10.50 -12.20
CA PHE A 71 4.81 9.59 -11.48
C PHE A 71 4.07 8.65 -10.52
N LEU A 72 2.78 8.87 -10.23
CA LEU A 72 2.05 7.98 -9.33
C LEU A 72 1.97 6.53 -9.86
N PRO A 73 1.58 6.26 -11.12
CA PRO A 73 1.61 4.89 -11.66
C PRO A 73 3.02 4.27 -11.64
N ILE A 74 4.05 5.07 -11.95
CA ILE A 74 5.45 4.62 -11.91
C ILE A 74 5.83 4.24 -10.48
N PHE A 75 5.46 5.08 -9.51
CA PHE A 75 5.67 4.84 -8.09
C PHE A 75 5.01 3.54 -7.64
N LEU A 76 3.74 3.30 -8.02
CA LEU A 76 3.02 2.06 -7.69
C LEU A 76 3.75 0.82 -8.23
N VAL A 77 4.17 0.84 -9.50
CA VAL A 77 4.83 -0.31 -10.14
C VAL A 77 6.23 -0.55 -9.57
N VAL A 78 7.04 0.51 -9.43
CA VAL A 78 8.40 0.42 -8.88
C VAL A 78 8.34 -0.09 -7.44
N LEU A 79 7.43 0.46 -6.64
CA LEU A 79 7.31 0.07 -5.24
C LEU A 79 6.77 -1.35 -5.08
N ASP A 80 5.78 -1.78 -5.86
CA ASP A 80 5.32 -3.18 -5.86
C ASP A 80 6.45 -4.14 -6.25
N ALA A 81 7.28 -3.79 -7.24
CA ALA A 81 8.44 -4.60 -7.62
C ALA A 81 9.50 -4.69 -6.51
N ILE A 82 9.79 -3.59 -5.80
CA ILE A 82 10.73 -3.61 -4.67
C ILE A 82 10.16 -4.43 -3.51
N LEU A 83 8.90 -4.19 -3.15
CA LEU A 83 8.24 -4.92 -2.06
C LEU A 83 8.06 -6.40 -2.39
N TYR A 84 7.87 -6.76 -3.67
CA TYR A 84 7.92 -8.15 -4.12
C TYR A 84 9.26 -8.81 -3.76
N TRP A 85 10.38 -8.13 -4.01
CA TRP A 85 11.69 -8.68 -3.68
C TRP A 85 11.89 -8.80 -2.18
N VAL A 86 11.54 -7.76 -1.42
CA VAL A 86 11.56 -7.80 0.06
C VAL A 86 10.76 -9.01 0.56
N HIS A 87 9.53 -9.16 0.08
CA HIS A 87 8.64 -10.26 0.45
C HIS A 87 9.26 -11.62 0.11
N ARG A 88 9.77 -11.78 -1.11
CA ARG A 88 10.42 -13.01 -1.57
C ARG A 88 11.66 -13.33 -0.75
N PHE A 89 12.48 -12.34 -0.39
CA PHE A 89 13.66 -12.54 0.47
C PHE A 89 13.26 -13.02 1.86
N CYS A 90 12.22 -12.43 2.46
CA CYS A 90 11.68 -12.86 3.75
C CYS A 90 11.26 -14.33 3.76
N HIS A 91 10.71 -14.84 2.65
CA HIS A 91 10.33 -16.26 2.52
C HIS A 91 11.44 -17.19 2.03
N ARG A 92 12.55 -16.68 1.49
CA ARG A 92 13.66 -17.54 1.03
C ARG A 92 14.73 -17.76 2.07
N VAL A 93 14.93 -16.81 2.97
CA VAL A 93 15.93 -16.93 4.03
C VAL A 93 15.23 -17.33 5.33
N LYS A 94 15.47 -18.55 5.82
CA LYS A 94 14.81 -19.09 7.04
C LYS A 94 14.84 -18.13 8.24
N ALA A 95 15.93 -17.40 8.44
CA ALA A 95 16.05 -16.43 9.52
C ALA A 95 15.06 -15.25 9.39
N HIS A 96 14.66 -14.90 8.16
CA HIS A 96 13.77 -13.79 7.87
C HIS A 96 12.29 -14.21 7.78
N TRP A 97 11.99 -15.51 7.90
CA TRP A 97 10.60 -15.99 7.98
C TRP A 97 9.88 -15.36 9.17
N GLN A 98 10.58 -15.19 10.29
CA GLN A 98 10.04 -14.58 11.51
C GLN A 98 9.61 -13.11 11.31
N ILE A 99 10.21 -12.42 10.33
CA ILE A 99 9.95 -11.01 10.05
C ILE A 99 8.59 -10.84 9.39
N HIS A 100 8.06 -11.85 8.70
CA HIS A 100 6.85 -11.68 7.89
C HIS A 100 5.80 -12.80 8.08
N HIS A 101 6.23 -14.00 8.44
CA HIS A 101 5.34 -15.13 8.63
C HIS A 101 4.88 -15.23 10.09
N LYS A 102 3.74 -14.60 10.40
CA LYS A 102 3.02 -14.74 11.67
C LYS A 102 1.65 -15.39 11.42
N PRO A 103 1.25 -16.41 12.19
CA PRO A 103 -0.11 -16.95 12.09
C PRO A 103 -1.09 -15.91 12.64
N ALA A 104 -1.66 -15.11 11.76
CA ALA A 104 -2.70 -14.17 12.12
C ALA A 104 -3.99 -14.92 12.45
N LYS A 105 -4.53 -14.72 13.66
CA LYS A 105 -5.78 -15.38 14.09
C LYS A 105 -7.04 -14.64 13.62
N ASN A 106 -6.87 -13.40 13.15
CA ASN A 106 -7.92 -12.55 12.61
C ASN A 106 -7.32 -11.50 11.68
N ALA A 107 -8.17 -10.77 10.94
CA ALA A 107 -7.75 -9.76 9.97
C ALA A 107 -6.96 -8.59 10.57
N LEU A 108 -7.15 -8.26 11.86
CA LEU A 108 -6.37 -7.23 12.55
C LEU A 108 -4.91 -7.68 12.72
N GLN A 109 -4.72 -8.91 13.18
CA GLN A 109 -3.39 -9.47 13.44
C GLN A 109 -2.58 -9.66 12.15
N CYS A 110 -3.24 -9.72 10.99
CA CYS A 110 -2.56 -9.72 9.69
C CYS A 110 -1.82 -8.40 9.39
N LEU A 111 -2.16 -7.33 10.10
CA LEU A 111 -1.63 -5.98 9.89
C LEU A 111 -0.72 -5.53 11.04
N GLU A 112 -0.57 -6.36 12.06
CA GLU A 112 0.36 -6.13 13.17
C GLU A 112 1.79 -6.38 12.71
N LEU A 113 2.53 -5.29 12.44
CA LEU A 113 3.96 -5.36 12.15
C LEU A 113 4.74 -5.17 13.45
N ASP A 114 5.73 -6.02 13.68
CA ASP A 114 6.72 -5.69 14.71
C ASP A 114 7.65 -4.57 14.23
N THR A 115 8.50 -4.04 15.12
CA THR A 115 9.36 -2.91 14.79
C THR A 115 10.31 -3.21 13.60
N LEU A 116 10.88 -4.42 13.55
CA LEU A 116 11.82 -4.78 12.49
C LEU A 116 11.08 -4.96 11.15
N GLU A 117 9.94 -5.65 11.19
CA GLU A 117 9.04 -5.80 10.07
C GLU A 117 8.61 -4.44 9.53
N PHE A 118 8.18 -3.52 10.40
CA PHE A 118 7.85 -2.15 10.01
C PHE A 118 8.99 -1.48 9.25
N PHE A 119 10.23 -1.53 9.75
CA PHE A 119 11.36 -0.91 9.05
C PHE A 119 11.67 -1.57 7.71
N VAL A 120 11.61 -2.90 7.62
CA VAL A 120 11.87 -3.66 6.40
C VAL A 120 10.85 -3.33 5.31
N TRP A 121 9.57 -3.21 5.67
CA TRP A 121 8.49 -2.93 4.72
C TRP A 121 8.32 -1.44 4.41
N PHE A 122 8.62 -0.55 5.36
CA PHE A 122 8.40 0.89 5.22
C PHE A 122 9.59 1.63 4.62
N SER A 123 10.83 1.20 4.88
CA SER A 123 12.02 1.88 4.35
C SER A 123 12.05 1.99 2.82
N PRO A 124 11.62 0.99 2.02
CA PRO A 124 11.53 1.16 0.56
C PRO A 124 10.56 2.26 0.14
N VAL A 125 9.44 2.41 0.84
CA VAL A 125 8.42 3.45 0.57
C VAL A 125 9.03 4.84 0.73
N VAL A 126 9.80 5.05 1.80
CA VAL A 126 10.50 6.32 2.07
C VAL A 126 11.56 6.61 1.02
N VAL A 127 12.37 5.61 0.67
CA VAL A 127 13.43 5.79 -0.33
C VAL A 127 12.85 6.14 -1.70
N VAL A 128 11.88 5.36 -2.19
CA VAL A 128 11.26 5.59 -3.50
C VAL A 128 10.49 6.92 -3.51
N GLY A 129 9.77 7.24 -2.43
CA GLY A 129 9.01 8.49 -2.31
C GLY A 129 9.87 9.76 -2.26
N ARG A 130 11.15 9.63 -1.89
CA ARG A 130 12.14 10.72 -1.96
C ARG A 130 12.82 10.85 -3.32
N ILE A 131 12.89 9.76 -4.09
CA ILE A 131 13.52 9.75 -5.41
C ILE A 131 12.53 10.19 -6.49
N LEU A 132 11.27 9.73 -6.41
CA LEU A 132 10.23 10.05 -7.39
C LEU A 132 9.49 11.32 -6.98
N PRO A 133 9.22 12.25 -7.92
CA PRO A 133 8.57 13.51 -7.61
C PRO A 133 7.05 13.37 -7.55
N ILE A 134 6.60 12.50 -6.66
CA ILE A 134 5.19 12.32 -6.37
C ILE A 134 4.72 13.39 -5.38
N PRO A 135 3.52 13.97 -5.58
CA PRO A 135 2.95 14.86 -4.59
C PRO A 135 2.70 14.09 -3.29
N ARG A 136 2.78 14.78 -2.14
CA ARG A 136 2.48 14.20 -0.81
C ARG A 136 1.13 13.48 -0.78
N THR A 137 0.13 14.04 -1.45
CA THR A 137 -1.19 13.43 -1.62
C THR A 137 -1.15 12.11 -2.41
N GLY A 138 -0.26 11.96 -3.39
CA GLY A 138 -0.04 10.71 -4.12
C GLY A 138 0.44 9.56 -3.24
N ALA A 139 1.14 9.86 -2.15
CA ALA A 139 1.57 8.83 -1.24
C ALA A 139 0.53 8.42 -0.19
N ILE A 140 -0.29 9.39 0.21
CA ILE A 140 -1.50 9.10 0.98
C ILE A 140 -2.39 8.18 0.14
N VAL A 141 -2.59 8.50 -1.15
CA VAL A 141 -3.30 7.64 -2.12
C VAL A 141 -2.70 6.23 -2.13
N PHE A 142 -1.38 6.11 -2.29
CA PHE A 142 -0.70 4.81 -2.27
C PHE A 142 -0.95 4.04 -0.99
N HIS A 143 -0.71 4.65 0.18
CA HIS A 143 -0.82 3.96 1.46
C HIS A 143 -2.23 3.44 1.67
N LEU A 144 -3.24 4.23 1.28
CA LEU A 144 -4.64 3.83 1.36
C LEU A 144 -4.97 2.68 0.41
N LEU A 145 -4.59 2.79 -0.86
CA LEU A 145 -4.78 1.72 -1.84
C LEU A 145 -4.11 0.42 -1.40
N PHE A 146 -2.84 0.51 -0.99
CA PHE A 146 -2.06 -0.63 -0.52
C PHE A 146 -2.74 -1.27 0.70
N PHE A 147 -3.02 -0.49 1.74
CA PHE A 147 -3.60 -1.01 2.96
C PHE A 147 -5.01 -1.57 2.76
N SER A 148 -5.86 -0.90 1.99
CA SER A 148 -7.20 -1.38 1.66
C SER A 148 -7.16 -2.70 0.90
N LEU A 149 -6.24 -2.86 -0.05
CA LEU A 149 -6.03 -4.11 -0.78
C LEU A 149 -5.52 -5.21 0.16
N GLN A 150 -4.49 -4.93 0.96
CA GLN A 150 -3.93 -5.88 1.93
C GLN A 150 -4.99 -6.35 2.93
N LEU A 151 -5.82 -5.45 3.45
CA LEU A 151 -6.89 -5.82 4.36
C LEU A 151 -7.97 -6.66 3.63
N ALA A 152 -8.32 -6.33 2.39
CA ALA A 152 -9.32 -7.08 1.62
C ALA A 152 -8.88 -8.53 1.32
N ILE A 153 -7.63 -8.74 0.91
CA ILE A 153 -7.10 -10.09 0.61
C ILE A 153 -6.99 -10.96 1.87
N HIS A 154 -6.61 -10.40 3.02
CA HIS A 154 -6.53 -11.15 4.28
C HIS A 154 -7.93 -11.48 4.83
N CYS A 155 -8.89 -10.58 4.65
CA CYS A 155 -10.29 -10.82 5.02
C CYS A 155 -10.98 -11.88 4.15
N GLY A 156 -10.44 -12.23 2.99
CA GLY A 156 -11.09 -13.19 2.09
C GLY A 156 -12.25 -12.59 1.29
N LYS A 157 -12.29 -11.27 1.11
CA LYS A 157 -13.34 -10.60 0.35
C LYS A 157 -13.24 -11.00 -1.13
N ASP A 158 -14.28 -11.58 -1.71
CA ASP A 158 -14.27 -12.09 -3.09
C ASP A 158 -14.12 -10.97 -4.14
N ILE A 159 -12.88 -10.48 -4.28
CA ILE A 159 -12.43 -9.50 -5.25
C ILE A 159 -11.58 -10.26 -6.27
N GLN A 160 -12.18 -10.58 -7.42
CA GLN A 160 -11.50 -11.27 -8.52
C GLN A 160 -11.09 -10.28 -9.60
N TRP A 161 -10.12 -9.44 -9.30
CA TRP A 161 -9.60 -8.49 -10.27
C TRP A 161 -8.44 -9.13 -11.06
N PRO A 162 -8.41 -9.01 -12.40
CA PRO A 162 -7.36 -9.65 -13.21
C PRO A 162 -5.98 -9.00 -13.03
N ILE A 163 -5.97 -7.74 -12.58
CA ILE A 163 -4.77 -6.91 -12.43
C ILE A 163 -4.20 -7.02 -10.99
N PHE A 164 -5.08 -6.94 -10.00
CA PHE A 164 -4.70 -6.88 -8.59
C PHE A 164 -4.72 -8.25 -7.93
N ILE A 165 -3.85 -8.48 -6.96
CA ILE A 165 -3.84 -9.73 -6.21
C ILE A 165 -5.20 -10.02 -5.56
N SER A 166 -5.65 -11.27 -5.63
CA SER A 166 -6.90 -11.70 -5.01
C SER A 166 -6.64 -12.40 -3.66
N PRO A 167 -7.66 -12.55 -2.81
CA PRO A 167 -7.54 -13.38 -1.61
C PRO A 167 -7.12 -14.82 -1.92
N ALA A 168 -7.53 -15.37 -3.07
CA ALA A 168 -7.14 -16.72 -3.48
C ALA A 168 -5.65 -16.79 -3.85
N ASP A 169 -5.13 -15.78 -4.56
CA ASP A 169 -3.69 -15.70 -4.87
C ASP A 169 -2.87 -15.66 -3.56
N HIS A 170 -3.32 -14.84 -2.60
CA HIS A 170 -2.69 -14.66 -1.30
C HIS A 170 -2.85 -15.88 -0.37
N ALA A 171 -3.97 -16.59 -0.40
CA ALA A 171 -4.14 -17.85 0.33
C ALA A 171 -3.18 -18.94 -0.18
N ILE A 172 -2.93 -18.98 -1.49
CA ILE A 172 -1.92 -19.89 -2.08
C ILE A 172 -0.52 -19.48 -1.61
N HIS A 173 -0.25 -18.19 -1.53
CA HIS A 173 0.99 -17.68 -0.95
C HIS A 173 1.17 -18.19 0.49
N HIS A 174 0.17 -18.02 1.37
CA HIS A 174 0.26 -18.48 2.76
C HIS A 174 0.26 -20.00 2.94
N SER A 175 -0.21 -20.79 1.97
CA SER A 175 -0.18 -22.26 2.06
C SER A 175 1.11 -22.87 1.51
N ARG A 176 1.78 -22.18 0.59
CA ARG A 176 2.97 -22.72 -0.09
C ARG A 176 4.24 -21.96 0.22
N HIS A 177 4.16 -20.67 0.51
CA HIS A 177 5.27 -19.75 0.81
C HIS A 177 6.29 -19.52 -0.32
N HIS A 178 6.07 -20.11 -1.51
CA HIS A 178 7.01 -20.00 -2.63
C HIS A 178 6.41 -19.44 -3.94
N TYR A 179 5.19 -18.91 -3.88
CA TYR A 179 4.47 -18.32 -5.01
C TYR A 179 3.73 -17.06 -4.57
N ASN A 180 3.30 -16.25 -5.55
CA ASN A 180 2.42 -15.09 -5.37
C ASN A 180 2.93 -14.09 -4.31
N TYR A 181 4.12 -13.53 -4.54
CA TYR A 181 4.76 -12.60 -3.61
C TYR A 181 4.38 -11.13 -3.84
N ALA A 182 3.72 -10.78 -4.94
CA ALA A 182 3.33 -9.40 -5.19
C ALA A 182 2.33 -8.90 -4.13
N ASN A 183 2.36 -7.60 -3.85
CA ASN A 183 1.46 -6.99 -2.87
C ASN A 183 0.32 -6.22 -3.55
N ILE A 184 0.51 -5.79 -4.79
CA ILE A 184 -0.51 -5.07 -5.54
C ILE A 184 -0.82 -5.80 -6.84
N PHE A 185 0.16 -5.97 -7.73
CA PHE A 185 -0.09 -6.39 -9.10
C PHE A 185 0.32 -7.84 -9.34
N LYS A 186 -0.63 -8.67 -9.81
CA LYS A 186 -0.31 -10.05 -10.25
C LYS A 186 0.75 -10.08 -11.34
N MET A 187 0.86 -9.01 -12.12
CA MET A 187 1.85 -8.88 -13.19
C MET A 187 3.28 -9.01 -12.65
N THR A 188 3.57 -8.50 -11.46
CA THR A 188 4.91 -8.59 -10.86
C THR A 188 5.32 -10.05 -10.67
N ASP A 189 4.42 -10.88 -10.14
CA ASP A 189 4.65 -12.34 -10.05
C ASP A 189 4.78 -13.02 -11.42
N LYS A 190 4.04 -12.56 -12.43
CA LYS A 190 4.13 -13.11 -13.80
C LYS A 190 5.48 -12.78 -14.44
N ILE A 191 5.95 -11.54 -14.29
CA ILE A 191 7.25 -11.08 -14.81
C ILE A 191 8.39 -11.87 -14.16
N PHE A 192 8.33 -12.11 -12.85
CA PHE A 192 9.39 -12.80 -12.11
C PHE A 192 9.20 -14.33 -11.98
N GLY A 193 8.18 -14.89 -12.64
CA GLY A 193 7.96 -16.33 -12.73
C GLY A 193 7.51 -17.02 -11.45
N THR A 194 6.81 -16.30 -10.56
CA THR A 194 6.30 -16.82 -9.28
C THR A 194 4.78 -16.84 -9.20
N TYR A 195 4.09 -16.49 -10.29
CA TYR A 195 2.63 -16.54 -10.34
C TYR A 195 2.11 -17.99 -10.35
N TYR A 196 1.27 -18.31 -9.37
CA TYR A 196 0.52 -19.55 -9.33
C TYR A 196 -0.98 -19.25 -9.38
N TYR A 197 -1.63 -19.73 -10.44
CA TYR A 197 -3.05 -19.51 -10.66
C TYR A 197 -3.91 -20.32 -9.67
N PRO A 198 -4.93 -19.71 -9.03
CA PRO A 198 -5.86 -20.43 -8.18
C PRO A 198 -6.72 -21.41 -8.98
N GLN A 199 -6.45 -22.71 -8.86
CA GLN A 199 -7.21 -23.75 -9.58
C GLN A 199 -8.61 -23.99 -8.98
N VAL A 200 -8.81 -23.67 -7.70
CA VAL A 200 -10.07 -23.69 -6.95
C VAL A 200 -9.92 -22.67 -5.82
N VAL A 201 -10.90 -21.78 -5.59
CA VAL A 201 -10.93 -20.95 -4.38
C VAL A 201 -11.10 -21.92 -3.20
N PRO A 202 -10.15 -22.07 -2.28
CA PRO A 202 -10.35 -22.96 -1.14
C PRO A 202 -11.56 -22.44 -0.37
N ASN A 203 -12.61 -23.25 -0.25
CA ASN A 203 -13.66 -22.98 0.73
C ASN A 203 -12.96 -22.92 2.10
N ARG A 204 -13.02 -21.75 2.75
CA ARG A 204 -12.56 -21.60 4.13
C ARG A 204 -13.44 -22.41 5.07
#